data_AF-A0A091VN04-F1
#
_entry.id   AF-A0A091VN04-F1
#
_cell.length_a   1.000
_cell.length_b   1.000
_cell.length_c   1.000
_cell.angle_alpha   90.00
_cell.angle_beta   90.00
_cell.angle_gamma   90.00
#
_symmetry.space_group_name_H-M   'P 1'
#
loop_
_entity.id
_entity.type
_entity.pdbx_description
1 polymer ?
#
loop_
_entity_poly.entity_id
_entity_poly.type
_entity_poly.pdbx_seq_one_letter_code
_entity_poly.pdbx_strand_id
1 'polypeptide(L)'
;LQMASATDSRYGQKESSDQNFDYMFKILIIGNSSVGKTSFLFRYADDSFTPAFVSTVGIDFKVKTIYRNDKRIKLQIWDTAGQERYRTITTAYYRGAMGFILMYDITNEESFNAVQDWSTQIKTYSWDNAQVLLVGNKCDMEDERVVSSEKGRQLAEHLGFEFFEASAKDNINVKQTFERLV
;
A
#
# COMPACT_ATOMS: atom_id res chain seq x y z
N LEU A 1 -21.31 -53.20 -16.51
CA LEU A 1 -20.69 -51.97 -17.04
C LEU A 1 -21.62 -50.80 -16.75
N GLN A 2 -21.12 -49.79 -16.00
CA GLN A 2 -21.43 -48.36 -16.07
C GLN A 2 -22.90 -47.91 -15.81
N MET A 3 -23.26 -46.86 -15.06
CA MET A 3 -22.71 -46.00 -14.00
C MET A 3 -23.94 -45.22 -13.47
N ALA A 4 -23.86 -44.77 -12.22
CA ALA A 4 -24.86 -43.92 -11.57
C ALA A 4 -25.16 -42.63 -12.34
N SER A 5 -26.44 -42.25 -12.42
CA SER A 5 -26.84 -40.88 -12.76
C SER A 5 -27.13 -40.13 -11.46
N ALA A 6 -26.29 -39.15 -11.17
CA ALA A 6 -26.52 -38.14 -10.15
C ALA A 6 -25.90 -36.85 -10.69
N THR A 7 -26.72 -36.02 -11.35
CA THR A 7 -26.38 -34.63 -11.59
C THR A 7 -27.25 -33.78 -10.67
N ASP A 8 -26.71 -33.48 -9.49
CA ASP A 8 -27.21 -32.47 -8.57
C ASP A 8 -26.95 -31.09 -9.20
N SER A 9 -28.01 -30.49 -9.74
CA SER A 9 -28.03 -29.16 -10.33
C SER A 9 -28.09 -28.08 -9.24
N ARG A 10 -27.01 -27.99 -8.44
CA ARG A 10 -26.82 -26.92 -7.43
C ARG A 10 -25.42 -26.32 -7.49
N TYR A 11 -25.05 -25.76 -8.63
CA TYR A 11 -23.99 -24.76 -8.74
C TYR A 11 -24.44 -23.63 -9.66
N GLY A 12 -25.47 -22.90 -9.22
CA GLY A 12 -25.91 -21.66 -9.82
C GLY A 12 -25.24 -20.47 -9.13
N GLN A 13 -24.47 -19.71 -9.91
CA GLN A 13 -24.15 -18.28 -9.72
C GLN A 13 -23.46 -17.86 -8.42
N LYS A 14 -22.12 -17.80 -8.45
CA LYS A 14 -21.34 -16.96 -7.53
C LYS A 14 -20.22 -16.18 -8.22
N GLU A 15 -20.44 -15.71 -9.46
CA GLU A 15 -19.42 -14.97 -10.23
C GLU A 15 -19.85 -13.59 -10.76
N SER A 16 -21.11 -13.16 -10.62
CA SER A 16 -21.57 -11.90 -11.23
C SER A 16 -21.27 -10.64 -10.40
N SER A 17 -21.07 -10.76 -9.08
CA SER A 17 -20.87 -9.60 -8.20
C SER A 17 -19.47 -9.00 -8.25
N ASP A 18 -18.49 -9.72 -8.80
CA ASP A 18 -17.09 -9.29 -8.84
C ASP A 18 -16.71 -8.50 -10.10
N GLN A 19 -17.53 -8.50 -11.14
CA GLN A 19 -17.28 -7.71 -12.36
C GLN A 19 -17.93 -6.33 -12.34
N ASN A 20 -18.87 -6.06 -11.43
CA ASN A 20 -19.62 -4.81 -11.44
C ASN A 20 -18.89 -3.74 -10.60
N PHE A 21 -17.89 -3.07 -11.16
CA PHE A 21 -17.22 -1.91 -10.56
C PHE A 21 -17.05 -0.81 -11.61
N ASP A 22 -17.11 0.46 -11.19
CA ASP A 22 -16.96 1.61 -12.08
C ASP A 22 -15.49 1.93 -12.36
N TYR A 23 -14.64 1.82 -11.34
CA TYR A 23 -13.22 2.16 -11.42
C TYR A 23 -12.36 1.14 -10.70
N MET A 24 -11.13 0.97 -11.19
CA MET A 24 -10.10 0.15 -10.56
C MET A 24 -8.83 0.96 -10.43
N PHE A 25 -8.28 1.06 -9.23
CA PHE A 25 -7.02 1.76 -8.96
C PHE A 25 -5.99 0.78 -8.46
N LYS A 26 -4.83 0.75 -9.13
CA LYS A 26 -3.67 -0.01 -8.69
C LYS A 26 -2.79 0.88 -7.81
N ILE A 27 -2.62 0.50 -6.55
CA ILE A 27 -1.83 1.21 -5.54
C ILE A 27 -0.69 0.32 -5.07
N LEU A 28 0.52 0.84 -5.00
CA LEU A 28 1.67 0.15 -4.42
C LEU A 28 2.09 0.80 -3.11
N ILE A 29 2.37 -0.01 -2.09
CA ILE A 29 3.03 0.45 -0.87
C ILE A 29 4.49 0.06 -0.95
N ILE A 30 5.39 1.04 -0.93
CA ILE A 30 6.84 0.84 -1.09
C ILE A 30 7.61 1.54 0.03
N GLY A 31 8.87 1.15 0.21
CA GLY A 31 9.74 1.63 1.29
C GLY A 31 10.59 0.51 1.86
N ASN A 32 11.55 0.86 2.72
CA ASN A 32 12.48 -0.10 3.32
C ASN A 32 11.76 -1.21 4.10
N SER A 33 12.50 -2.27 4.45
CA SER A 33 11.99 -3.27 5.39
C SER A 33 11.61 -2.62 6.73
N SER A 34 10.73 -3.27 7.50
CA SER A 34 10.28 -2.87 8.85
C SER A 34 9.62 -1.49 9.03
N VAL A 35 9.42 -0.70 7.97
CA VAL A 35 8.72 0.60 8.06
C VAL A 35 7.22 0.48 8.34
N GLY A 36 6.64 -0.72 8.21
CA GLY A 36 5.26 -1.01 8.59
C GLY A 36 4.24 -1.09 7.43
N LYS A 37 4.69 -1.26 6.18
CA LYS A 37 3.84 -1.36 4.97
C LYS A 37 2.73 -2.42 5.11
N THR A 38 3.10 -3.63 5.51
CA THR A 38 2.19 -4.76 5.70
C THR A 38 1.17 -4.48 6.80
N SER A 39 1.60 -3.97 7.96
CA SER A 39 0.70 -3.59 9.05
C SER A 39 -0.25 -2.47 8.64
N PHE A 40 0.20 -1.54 7.80
CA PHE A 40 -0.61 -0.45 7.26
C PHE A 40 -1.70 -0.98 6.32
N LEU A 41 -1.34 -1.91 5.43
CA LEU A 41 -2.32 -2.61 4.57
C LEU A 41 -3.35 -3.38 5.39
N PHE A 42 -2.92 -4.16 6.38
CA PHE A 42 -3.83 -4.92 7.24
C PHE A 42 -4.73 -4.02 8.08
N ARG A 43 -4.19 -2.92 8.61
CA ARG A 43 -5.00 -1.93 9.31
C ARG A 43 -6.07 -1.34 8.41
N TYR A 44 -5.72 -0.95 7.19
CA TYR A 44 -6.70 -0.39 6.26
C TYR A 44 -7.74 -1.42 5.80
N ALA A 45 -7.30 -2.63 5.47
CA ALA A 45 -8.16 -3.60 4.80
C ALA A 45 -9.05 -4.37 5.78
N ASP A 46 -8.50 -4.77 6.94
CA ASP A 46 -9.14 -5.67 7.91
C ASP A 46 -9.35 -5.05 9.29
N ASP A 47 -8.93 -3.80 9.50
CA ASP A 47 -8.90 -3.15 10.81
C ASP A 47 -8.14 -3.97 11.87
N SER A 48 -7.04 -4.60 11.44
CA SER A 48 -6.20 -5.44 12.30
C SER A 48 -4.77 -4.93 12.38
N PHE A 49 -4.13 -5.17 13.53
CA PHE A 49 -2.73 -4.87 13.74
C PHE A 49 -2.11 -5.97 14.60
N THR A 50 -0.92 -6.44 14.19
CA THR A 50 -0.09 -7.31 15.02
C THR A 50 1.25 -6.63 15.26
N PRO A 51 1.75 -6.59 16.50
CA PRO A 51 3.07 -6.03 16.81
C PRO A 51 4.20 -6.98 16.37
N ALA A 52 3.90 -8.24 16.05
CA ALA A 52 4.91 -9.20 15.62
C ALA A 52 5.52 -8.78 14.28
N PHE A 53 6.84 -8.58 14.27
CA PHE A 53 7.57 -8.35 13.02
C PHE A 53 7.72 -9.65 12.24
N VAL A 54 6.95 -9.79 11.17
CA VAL A 54 7.13 -10.84 10.16
C VAL A 54 7.61 -10.18 8.88
N SER A 55 8.81 -10.52 8.43
CA SER A 55 9.33 -10.01 7.16
C SER A 55 8.48 -10.53 5.99
N THR A 56 7.99 -9.61 5.16
CA THR A 56 7.28 -9.95 3.92
C THR A 56 8.24 -10.62 2.95
N VAL A 57 7.93 -11.86 2.57
CA VAL A 57 8.66 -12.58 1.52
C VAL A 57 7.94 -12.34 0.20
N GLY A 58 8.60 -11.65 -0.73
CA GLY A 58 8.01 -11.34 -2.04
C GLY A 58 7.04 -10.16 -1.99
N ILE A 59 5.87 -10.31 -2.61
CA ILE A 59 4.85 -9.27 -2.75
C ILE A 59 3.50 -9.88 -2.40
N ASP A 60 2.75 -9.20 -1.54
CA ASP A 60 1.38 -9.56 -1.19
C ASP A 60 0.39 -8.63 -1.90
N PHE A 61 -0.83 -9.12 -2.13
CA PHE A 61 -1.84 -8.44 -2.92
C PHE A 61 -3.20 -8.51 -2.26
N LYS A 62 -3.88 -7.36 -2.21
CA LYS A 62 -5.21 -7.27 -1.62
C LYS A 62 -6.15 -6.42 -2.45
N VAL A 63 -7.40 -6.85 -2.52
CA VAL A 63 -8.48 -6.07 -3.13
C VAL A 63 -9.41 -5.54 -2.04
N LYS A 64 -9.60 -4.22 -2.01
CA LYS A 64 -10.64 -3.57 -1.18
C LYS A 64 -11.60 -2.82 -2.09
N THR A 65 -12.89 -3.07 -1.94
CA THR A 65 -13.92 -2.29 -2.64
C THR A 65 -14.38 -1.15 -1.72
N ILE A 66 -14.39 0.07 -2.24
CA ILE A 66 -14.93 1.25 -1.56
C ILE A 66 -16.02 1.91 -2.43
N TYR A 67 -16.82 2.78 -1.82
CA TYR A 67 -17.83 3.56 -2.52
C TYR A 67 -17.54 5.05 -2.35
N ARG A 68 -17.49 5.79 -3.47
CA ARG A 68 -17.29 7.24 -3.48
C ARG A 68 -18.15 7.86 -4.57
N ASN A 69 -18.94 8.88 -4.24
CA ASN A 69 -19.85 9.56 -5.19
C ASN A 69 -20.74 8.57 -5.98
N ASP A 70 -21.33 7.60 -5.28
CA ASP A 70 -22.16 6.53 -5.86
C ASP A 70 -21.43 5.60 -6.86
N LYS A 71 -20.10 5.66 -6.90
CA LYS A 71 -19.25 4.80 -7.72
C LYS A 71 -18.64 3.69 -6.87
N ARG A 72 -18.71 2.46 -7.37
CA ARG A 72 -18.07 1.29 -6.78
C ARG A 72 -16.63 1.18 -7.29
N ILE A 73 -15.67 1.41 -6.41
CA ILE A 73 -14.25 1.50 -6.76
C ILE A 73 -13.50 0.30 -6.19
N LYS A 74 -12.77 -0.42 -7.03
CA LYS A 74 -11.86 -1.50 -6.60
C LYS A 74 -10.44 -0.98 -6.44
N LEU A 75 -9.91 -1.05 -5.23
CA LEU A 75 -8.51 -0.78 -4.93
C LEU A 75 -7.74 -2.10 -4.98
N GLN A 76 -6.76 -2.17 -5.88
CA GLN A 76 -5.79 -3.23 -5.99
C GLN A 76 -4.50 -2.78 -5.31
N ILE A 77 -4.29 -3.23 -4.07
CA ILE A 77 -3.21 -2.77 -3.20
C ILE A 77 -2.13 -3.84 -3.15
N TRP A 78 -0.92 -3.44 -3.52
CA TRP A 78 0.25 -4.30 -3.57
C TRP A 78 1.19 -3.91 -2.41
N ASP A 79 1.40 -4.84 -1.46
CA ASP A 79 2.39 -4.71 -0.40
C ASP A 79 3.70 -5.37 -0.83
N THR A 80 4.80 -4.62 -0.81
CA THR A 80 6.07 -5.09 -1.35
C THR A 80 7.08 -5.42 -0.24
N ALA A 81 7.92 -6.43 -0.46
CA ALA A 81 9.10 -6.59 0.36
C ALA A 81 9.99 -5.34 0.27
N GLY A 82 10.45 -4.86 1.43
CA GLY A 82 11.32 -3.69 1.51
C GLY A 82 12.81 -4.00 1.55
N GLN A 83 13.21 -5.28 1.40
CA GLN A 83 14.62 -5.64 1.38
C GLN A 83 15.26 -5.27 0.04
N GLU A 84 16.47 -4.73 0.11
CA GLU A 84 17.29 -4.33 -1.02
C GLU A 84 17.46 -5.44 -2.06
N ARG A 85 17.57 -6.70 -1.61
CA ARG A 85 17.68 -7.89 -2.48
C ARG A 85 16.48 -8.14 -3.38
N TYR A 86 15.31 -7.56 -3.07
CA TYR A 86 14.08 -7.70 -3.86
C TYR A 86 13.68 -6.42 -4.61
N ARG A 87 14.52 -5.37 -4.60
CA ARG A 87 14.22 -4.08 -5.28
C ARG A 87 13.94 -4.26 -6.78
N THR A 88 14.73 -5.08 -7.49
CA THR A 88 14.51 -5.35 -8.93
C THR A 88 13.19 -6.07 -9.22
N ILE A 89 12.72 -6.93 -8.31
CA ILE A 89 11.43 -7.61 -8.45
C ILE A 89 10.30 -6.59 -8.23
N THR A 90 10.48 -5.68 -7.28
CA THR A 90 9.49 -4.66 -6.91
C THR A 90 9.20 -3.70 -8.07
N THR A 91 10.22 -3.26 -8.81
CA THR A 91 10.04 -2.31 -9.94
C THR A 91 9.23 -2.91 -11.10
N ALA A 92 9.21 -4.24 -11.27
CA ALA A 92 8.37 -4.89 -12.27
C ALA A 92 6.86 -4.63 -12.06
N TYR A 93 6.46 -4.29 -10.83
CA TYR A 93 5.06 -4.03 -10.48
C TYR A 93 4.67 -2.55 -10.63
N TYR A 94 5.62 -1.65 -10.90
CA TYR A 94 5.35 -0.21 -11.01
C TYR A 94 4.51 0.13 -12.25
N ARG A 95 4.62 -0.69 -13.30
CA ARG A 95 3.82 -0.52 -14.51
C ARG A 95 2.33 -0.58 -14.20
N GLY A 96 1.61 0.46 -14.59
CA GLY A 96 0.16 0.60 -14.41
C GLY A 96 -0.26 0.96 -12.99
N ALA A 97 0.69 1.21 -12.08
CA ALA A 97 0.38 1.81 -10.79
C ALA A 97 -0.13 3.23 -10.99
N MET A 98 -1.29 3.53 -10.40
CA MET A 98 -1.92 4.85 -10.43
C MET A 98 -1.55 5.65 -9.18
N GLY A 99 -1.26 4.96 -8.07
CA GLY A 99 -0.88 5.57 -6.80
C GLY A 99 0.27 4.81 -6.13
N PHE A 100 1.13 5.55 -5.44
CA PHE A 100 2.18 5.03 -4.59
C PHE A 100 2.04 5.59 -3.17
N ILE A 101 2.16 4.71 -2.19
CA ILE A 101 2.40 5.07 -0.79
C ILE A 101 3.88 4.78 -0.54
N LEU A 102 4.71 5.82 -0.53
CA LEU A 102 6.12 5.74 -0.22
C LEU A 102 6.30 5.96 1.28
N MET A 103 6.68 4.90 2.00
CA MET A 103 6.67 4.88 3.45
C MET A 103 8.08 4.85 4.04
N TYR A 104 8.31 5.67 5.05
CA TYR A 104 9.44 5.57 5.97
C TYR A 104 8.94 5.44 7.42
N ASP A 105 9.84 5.11 8.33
CA ASP A 105 9.58 5.01 9.76
C ASP A 105 10.18 6.22 10.48
N ILE A 106 9.37 6.95 11.26
CA ILE A 106 9.83 8.16 11.95
C ILE A 106 10.91 7.89 13.00
N THR A 107 11.08 6.64 13.44
CA THR A 107 12.12 6.22 14.40
C THR A 107 13.37 5.67 13.69
N ASN A 108 13.41 5.68 12.35
CA ASN A 108 14.51 5.14 11.57
C ASN A 108 14.96 6.12 10.46
N GLU A 109 16.07 6.83 10.72
CA GLU A 109 16.64 7.81 9.80
C GLU A 109 17.15 7.19 8.48
N GLU A 110 17.64 5.95 8.49
CA GLU A 110 18.06 5.25 7.27
C GLU A 110 16.89 5.03 6.31
N SER A 111 15.72 4.68 6.86
CA SER A 111 14.49 4.52 6.07
C SER A 111 14.04 5.83 5.42
N PHE A 112 14.26 6.96 6.10
CA PHE A 112 13.97 8.29 5.57
C PHE A 112 14.96 8.70 4.48
N ASN A 113 16.25 8.45 4.68
CA ASN A 113 17.28 8.74 3.67
C ASN A 113 17.05 7.94 2.38
N ALA A 114 16.57 6.70 2.48
CA ALA A 114 16.25 5.85 1.34
C ALA A 114 15.05 6.34 0.50
N VAL A 115 14.24 7.29 0.98
CA VAL A 115 13.08 7.85 0.24
C VAL A 115 13.50 8.41 -1.11
N GLN A 116 14.68 9.04 -1.22
CA GLN A 116 15.17 9.59 -2.48
C GLN A 116 15.44 8.50 -3.52
N ASP A 117 16.01 7.37 -3.11
CA ASP A 117 16.25 6.22 -4.00
C ASP A 117 14.94 5.62 -4.48
N TRP A 118 13.96 5.46 -3.59
CA TRP A 118 12.64 4.97 -3.94
C TRP A 118 11.89 5.91 -4.88
N SER A 119 11.98 7.22 -4.64
CA SER A 119 11.43 8.26 -5.52
C SER A 119 12.04 8.19 -6.92
N THR A 120 13.36 8.02 -7.02
CA THR A 120 14.06 7.85 -8.30
C THR A 120 13.57 6.63 -9.06
N GLN A 121 13.35 5.50 -8.36
CA GLN A 121 12.79 4.30 -8.98
C GLN A 121 11.36 4.52 -9.48
N ILE A 122 10.50 5.20 -8.71
CA ILE A 122 9.13 5.53 -9.16
C ILE A 122 9.21 6.35 -10.46
N LYS A 123 10.00 7.43 -10.47
CA LYS A 123 10.16 8.30 -11.64
C LYS A 123 10.72 7.57 -12.87
N THR A 124 11.53 6.53 -12.66
CA THR A 124 12.15 5.77 -13.75
C THR A 124 11.24 4.69 -14.34
N TYR A 125 10.44 4.01 -13.50
CA TYR A 125 9.74 2.78 -13.90
C TYR A 125 8.20 2.86 -13.84
N SER A 126 7.64 3.98 -13.37
CA SER A 126 6.17 4.18 -13.32
C SER A 126 5.65 5.01 -14.50
N TRP A 127 4.34 5.28 -14.50
CA TRP A 127 3.68 6.12 -15.51
C TRP A 127 3.74 7.59 -15.07
N ASP A 128 3.83 8.52 -16.04
CA ASP A 128 4.01 9.95 -15.78
C ASP A 128 2.94 10.58 -14.85
N ASN A 129 1.75 9.99 -14.77
CA ASN A 129 0.61 10.50 -13.99
C ASN A 129 0.38 9.76 -12.66
N ALA A 130 1.33 8.92 -12.21
CA ALA A 130 1.15 8.22 -10.95
C ALA A 130 1.26 9.19 -9.76
N GLN A 131 0.24 9.23 -8.90
CA GLN A 131 0.26 10.05 -7.69
C GLN A 131 1.13 9.39 -6.62
N VAL A 132 1.93 10.17 -5.90
CA VAL A 132 2.79 9.66 -4.82
C VAL A 132 2.46 10.40 -3.52
N LEU A 133 2.20 9.62 -2.47
CA LEU A 133 2.10 10.10 -1.09
C LEU A 133 3.33 9.64 -0.32
N LEU A 134 4.05 10.58 0.30
CA LEU A 134 5.06 10.29 1.29
C LEU A 134 4.39 10.10 2.66
N VAL A 135 4.68 8.97 3.32
CA VAL A 135 4.10 8.62 4.62
C VAL A 135 5.20 8.35 5.64
N GLY A 136 5.27 9.19 6.68
CA GLY A 136 6.04 8.91 7.90
C GLY A 136 5.20 8.05 8.85
N ASN A 137 5.44 6.74 8.86
CA ASN A 137 4.68 5.81 9.69
C ASN A 137 5.25 5.71 11.12
N LYS A 138 4.47 5.10 12.02
CA LYS A 138 4.76 4.94 13.45
C LYS A 138 4.78 6.24 14.24
N CYS A 139 3.94 7.20 13.88
CA CYS A 139 3.82 8.47 14.61
C CYS A 139 3.31 8.33 16.06
N ASP A 140 2.88 7.13 16.46
CA ASP A 140 2.61 6.79 17.87
C ASP A 140 3.88 6.67 18.71
N MET A 141 5.06 6.52 18.11
CA MET A 141 6.35 6.34 18.78
C MET A 141 7.10 7.67 18.95
N GLU A 142 6.44 8.69 19.51
CA GLU A 142 6.99 10.05 19.61
C GLU A 142 8.26 10.12 20.46
N ASP A 143 8.37 9.31 21.53
CA ASP A 143 9.54 9.25 22.39
C ASP A 143 10.80 8.68 21.69
N GLU A 144 10.60 7.92 20.61
CA GLU A 144 11.66 7.30 19.80
C GLU A 144 11.88 8.04 18.47
N ARG A 145 11.21 9.18 18.26
CA ARG A 145 11.27 9.94 17.01
C ARG A 145 12.70 10.42 16.74
N VAL A 146 13.20 10.11 15.55
CA VAL A 146 14.48 10.65 15.02
C VAL A 146 14.28 11.50 13.76
N VAL A 147 13.13 11.36 13.09
CA VAL A 147 12.74 12.19 11.95
C VAL A 147 11.56 13.08 12.35
N SER A 148 11.78 14.39 12.33
CA SER A 148 10.71 15.34 12.63
C SER A 148 9.68 15.40 11.49
N SER A 149 8.42 15.70 11.85
CA SER A 149 7.35 15.94 10.88
C SER A 149 7.72 17.03 9.86
N GLU A 150 8.47 18.05 10.30
CA GLU A 150 8.96 19.12 9.43
C GLU A 150 9.97 18.63 8.39
N LYS A 151 10.93 17.77 8.77
CA LYS A 151 11.84 17.14 7.81
C LYS A 151 11.07 16.31 6.76
N GLY A 152 10.06 15.56 7.21
CA GLY A 152 9.17 14.79 6.33
C GLY A 152 8.45 15.66 5.31
N ARG A 153 7.83 16.75 5.78
CA ARG A 153 7.12 17.73 4.94
C ARG A 153 8.06 18.41 3.93
N GLN A 154 9.22 18.89 4.37
CA GLN A 154 10.20 19.54 3.50
C GLN A 154 10.69 18.60 2.40
N LEU A 155 10.95 17.32 2.73
CA LEU A 155 11.33 16.34 1.72
C LEU A 155 10.20 16.08 0.72
N ALA A 156 8.95 15.95 1.18
CA ALA A 156 7.80 15.77 0.30
C ALA A 156 7.64 16.96 -0.66
N GLU A 157 7.72 18.19 -0.16
CA GLU A 157 7.67 19.41 -0.97
C GLU A 157 8.77 19.43 -2.02
N HIS A 158 10.01 19.11 -1.64
CA HIS A 158 11.14 19.04 -2.57
C HIS A 158 10.92 17.99 -3.67
N LEU A 159 10.30 16.86 -3.34
CA LEU A 159 10.02 15.78 -4.29
C LEU A 159 8.75 16.01 -5.12
N GLY A 160 7.91 16.98 -4.74
CA GLY A 160 6.60 17.25 -5.34
C GLY A 160 5.51 16.26 -4.90
N PHE A 161 5.63 15.69 -3.71
CA PHE A 161 4.71 14.71 -3.13
C PHE A 161 3.85 15.36 -2.04
N GLU A 162 2.66 14.80 -1.80
CA GLU A 162 1.91 15.12 -0.59
C GLU A 162 2.42 14.28 0.58
N PHE A 163 2.21 14.78 1.81
CA PHE A 163 2.77 14.20 3.02
C PHE A 163 1.72 13.90 4.08
N PHE A 164 1.83 12.73 4.70
CA PHE A 164 1.13 12.37 5.93
C PHE A 164 2.10 11.78 6.94
N GLU A 165 1.88 12.06 8.23
CA GLU A 165 2.30 11.12 9.28
C GLU A 165 1.15 10.21 9.63
N ALA A 166 1.45 8.95 9.91
CA ALA A 166 0.43 7.94 10.16
C ALA A 166 0.89 6.90 11.20
N SER A 167 -0.07 6.20 11.78
CA SER A 167 0.18 5.06 12.65
C SER A 167 -0.75 3.91 12.28
N ALA A 168 -0.16 2.80 11.82
CA ALA A 168 -0.91 1.56 11.65
C ALA A 168 -1.41 0.99 13.00
N LYS A 169 -0.68 1.22 14.09
CA LYS A 169 -1.01 0.74 15.42
C LYS A 169 -2.25 1.44 15.96
N ASP A 170 -2.20 2.78 15.99
CA ASP A 170 -3.23 3.64 16.57
C ASP A 170 -4.29 4.09 15.54
N ASN A 171 -4.20 3.58 14.30
CA ASN A 171 -5.10 3.89 13.19
C ASN A 171 -5.17 5.39 12.83
N ILE A 172 -4.04 6.09 12.94
CA ILE A 172 -3.92 7.51 12.61
C ILE A 172 -3.62 7.65 11.12
N ASN A 173 -4.44 8.43 10.40
CA ASN A 173 -4.28 8.77 8.97
C ASN A 173 -4.22 7.58 7.98
N VAL A 174 -4.49 6.36 8.43
CA VAL A 174 -4.44 5.17 7.57
C VAL A 174 -5.47 5.27 6.44
N LYS A 175 -6.75 5.44 6.78
CA LYS A 175 -7.84 5.56 5.81
C LYS A 175 -7.66 6.77 4.90
N GLN A 176 -7.29 7.91 5.47
CA GLN A 176 -7.07 9.18 4.77
C GLN A 176 -6.00 9.06 3.68
N THR A 177 -4.93 8.30 3.95
CA THR A 177 -3.87 8.04 2.97
C THR A 177 -4.42 7.33 1.73
N PHE A 178 -5.23 6.29 1.90
CA PHE A 178 -5.83 5.57 0.76
C PHE A 178 -6.91 6.40 0.06
N GLU A 179 -7.75 7.13 0.80
CA GLU A 179 -8.79 7.98 0.21
C GLU A 179 -8.24 9.17 -0.57
N ARG A 180 -7.00 9.60 -0.28
CA ARG A 180 -6.36 10.70 -1.01
C ARG A 180 -5.88 10.30 -2.40
N LEU A 181 -5.62 9.00 -2.62
CA LEU A 181 -5.18 8.41 -3.89
C LEU A 181 -6.33 8.01 -4.84
N VAL A 182 -7.59 8.21 -4.43
CA VAL A 182 -8.80 7.74 -5.14
C VAL A 182 -9.70 8.89 -5.52
#